data_AF-A0A068VD34-F1
#
_entry.id   AF-A0A068VD34-F1
#
_cell.length_a   1.000
_cell.length_b   1.000
_cell.length_c   1.000
_cell.angle_alpha   90.00
_cell.angle_beta   90.00
_cell.angle_gamma   90.00
#
_symmetry.space_group_name_H-M   'P 1'
#
loop_
_entity.id
_entity.type
_entity.pdbx_description
1 polymer ?
#
loop_
_entity_poly.entity_id
_entity_poly.type
_entity_poly.pdbx_seq_one_letter_code
_entity_poly.pdbx_strand_id
1 'polypeptide(L)'
;MMMKTELVFVPAPGRGHTASIIGFAKQLLEREERKSVTVLVIKRATPPKLDSYIEKLAAANSNIRFINLPSVDPPSPEPVSSIEKFTAVLLRSTKPSSKMP
;
A
#
# COMPACT_ATOMS: atom_id res chain seq x y z
N MET A 1 5.53 -29.40 -11.68
CA MET A 1 5.38 -27.93 -11.83
C MET A 1 4.76 -27.40 -10.56
N MET A 2 5.30 -26.35 -9.94
CA MET A 2 4.83 -25.87 -8.65
C MET A 2 4.27 -24.45 -8.77
N MET A 3 3.12 -24.21 -8.14
CA MET A 3 2.37 -22.96 -8.25
C MET A 3 3.03 -21.85 -7.44
N LYS A 4 3.25 -20.71 -8.08
CA LYS A 4 3.71 -19.49 -7.43
C LYS A 4 2.51 -18.80 -6.77
N THR A 5 2.62 -18.49 -5.48
CA THR A 5 1.54 -17.81 -4.75
C THR A 5 1.77 -16.30 -4.80
N GLU A 6 0.76 -15.54 -5.21
CA GLU A 6 0.82 -14.07 -5.19
C GLU A 6 0.07 -13.51 -3.98
N LEU A 7 0.73 -12.64 -3.23
CA LEU A 7 0.13 -11.90 -2.12
C LEU A 7 0.03 -10.42 -2.46
N VAL A 8 -1.11 -9.82 -2.13
CA VAL A 8 -1.35 -8.39 -2.22
C VAL A 8 -1.65 -7.85 -0.83
N PHE A 9 -0.80 -6.96 -0.32
CA PHE A 9 -1.04 -6.24 0.92
C PHE A 9 -1.71 -4.89 0.65
N VAL A 10 -2.72 -4.58 1.45
CA VAL A 10 -3.45 -3.30 1.42
C VAL A 10 -3.23 -2.58 2.76
N PRO A 11 -2.08 -1.92 2.96
CA PRO A 11 -1.80 -1.17 4.19
C PRO A 11 -2.79 0.00 4.35
N ALA A 12 -3.11 0.32 5.60
CA ALA A 12 -3.72 1.60 5.91
C ALA A 12 -2.80 2.76 5.47
N PRO A 13 -3.35 3.91 5.02
CA PRO A 13 -2.54 5.06 4.62
C PRO A 13 -1.68 5.58 5.78
N GLY A 14 -0.37 5.70 5.57
CA GLY A 14 0.55 6.31 6.53
C GLY A 14 1.91 5.61 6.60
N ARG A 15 2.96 6.38 6.88
CA ARG A 15 4.36 5.87 6.87
C ARG A 15 4.56 4.65 7.78
N GLY A 16 4.02 4.68 8.99
CA GLY A 16 4.17 3.58 9.96
C GLY A 16 3.56 2.28 9.46
N HIS A 17 2.31 2.31 9.00
CA HIS A 17 1.62 1.13 8.47
C HIS A 17 2.32 0.55 7.24
N THR A 18 2.75 1.40 6.31
CA THR A 18 3.51 0.95 5.13
C THR A 18 4.85 0.33 5.50
N ALA A 19 5.62 0.96 6.41
CA ALA A 19 6.91 0.43 6.84
C ALA A 19 6.77 -0.95 7.53
N SER A 20 5.77 -1.12 8.39
CA SER A 20 5.51 -2.40 9.07
C SER A 20 5.13 -3.51 8.09
N ILE A 21 4.27 -3.23 7.10
CA ILE A 21 3.89 -4.21 6.07
C ILE A 21 5.10 -4.61 5.22
N ILE A 22 5.98 -3.68 4.88
CA ILE A 22 7.22 -3.99 4.15
C ILE A 22 8.13 -4.90 4.98
N GLY A 23 8.32 -4.59 6.27
CA GLY A 23 9.09 -5.45 7.18
C GLY A 23 8.54 -6.87 7.25
N PHE A 24 7.21 -6.99 7.35
CA PHE A 24 6.53 -8.28 7.33
C PHE A 24 6.70 -9.02 5.99
N ALA A 25 6.51 -8.32 4.86
CA ALA A 25 6.67 -8.87 3.52
C ALA A 25 8.07 -9.43 3.28
N LYS A 26 9.12 -8.76 3.77
CA LYS A 26 10.50 -9.25 3.69
C LYS A 26 10.66 -10.58 4.40
N GLN A 27 10.25 -10.65 5.67
CA GLN A 27 10.34 -11.87 6.46
C GLN A 27 9.53 -13.01 5.83
N LEU A 28 8.41 -12.69 5.18
CA LEU A 28 7.62 -13.69 4.46
C LEU A 28 8.36 -14.22 3.23
N LEU A 29 8.97 -13.34 2.43
CA LEU A 29 9.74 -13.73 1.23
C LEU A 29 11.00 -14.54 1.59
N GLU A 30 11.66 -14.21 2.70
CA GLU A 30 12.83 -14.94 3.20
C GLU A 30 12.50 -16.38 3.63
N ARG A 31 11.30 -16.60 4.17
CA ARG A 31 10.86 -17.93 4.61
C ARG A 31 10.35 -18.78 3.45
N GLU A 32 9.84 -18.14 2.41
CA GLU A 32 8.97 -18.77 1.42
C GLU A 32 9.28 -18.24 0.02
N GLU A 33 10.31 -18.82 -0.60
CA GLU A 33 10.88 -18.38 -1.89
C GLU A 33 9.89 -18.38 -3.07
N ARG A 34 8.75 -19.05 -2.93
CA ARG A 34 7.76 -19.25 -4.00
C ARG A 34 6.60 -18.26 -3.93
N LYS A 35 6.77 -17.18 -3.18
CA LYS A 35 5.80 -16.11 -3.04
C LYS A 35 6.23 -14.88 -3.84
N SER A 36 5.28 -14.18 -4.44
CA SER A 36 5.49 -12.80 -4.88
C SER A 36 4.62 -11.89 -4.03
N VAL A 37 5.18 -10.76 -3.61
CA VAL A 37 4.46 -9.78 -2.80
C VAL A 37 4.28 -8.50 -3.59
N THR A 38 3.05 -8.00 -3.57
CA THR A 38 2.69 -6.65 -4.00
C THR A 38 2.14 -5.87 -2.82
N VAL A 39 2.53 -4.61 -2.69
CA VAL A 39 2.01 -3.66 -1.69
C VAL A 39 1.29 -2.54 -2.42
N LEU A 40 0.00 -2.38 -2.13
CA LEU A 40 -0.77 -1.25 -2.64
C LEU A 40 -0.48 -0.01 -1.81
N VAL A 41 -0.22 1.09 -2.48
CA VAL A 41 0.09 2.38 -1.86
C VAL A 41 -1.14 3.27 -1.98
N ILE A 42 -1.84 3.41 -0.86
CA ILE A 42 -2.98 4.32 -0.74
C ILE A 42 -2.44 5.71 -0.37
N LYS A 43 -2.55 6.67 -1.29
CA LYS A 43 -2.19 8.06 -1.02
C LYS A 43 -3.33 8.74 -0.28
N ARG A 44 -3.03 9.28 0.90
CA ARG A 44 -3.85 10.33 1.51
C ARG A 44 -3.55 11.62 0.75
N ALA A 45 -4.49 12.55 0.62
CA ALA A 45 -4.17 13.92 0.21
C ALA A 45 -3.15 14.51 1.19
N THR A 46 -1.87 14.28 0.92
CA THR A 46 -0.74 14.55 1.81
C THR A 46 0.43 15.02 0.96
N PRO A 47 1.28 15.90 1.51
CA PRO A 47 2.29 16.64 0.76
C PRO A 47 3.32 15.71 0.08
N PRO A 48 4.13 16.24 -0.88
CA PRO A 48 5.07 15.50 -1.75
C PRO A 48 6.05 14.52 -1.07
N LYS A 49 6.15 14.56 0.27
CA LYS A 49 7.11 13.80 1.07
C LYS A 49 6.78 12.30 1.17
N LEU A 50 5.55 11.87 0.91
CA LEU A 50 5.21 10.43 0.99
C LEU A 50 5.71 9.66 -0.24
N ASP A 51 5.64 10.26 -1.43
CA ASP A 51 6.03 9.62 -2.69
C ASP A 51 7.54 9.31 -2.72
N SER A 52 8.37 10.30 -2.37
CA SER A 52 9.83 10.10 -2.27
C SER A 52 10.24 9.03 -1.25
N TYR A 53 9.46 8.84 -0.17
CA TYR A 53 9.71 7.77 0.80
C TYR A 53 9.43 6.39 0.20
N ILE A 54 8.33 6.27 -0.54
CA ILE A 54 7.92 5.02 -1.18
C ILE A 54 8.85 4.67 -2.34
N GLU A 55 9.32 5.64 -3.11
CA GLU A 55 10.35 5.43 -4.14
C GLU A 55 11.65 4.91 -3.54
N LYS A 56 12.12 5.50 -2.43
CA LYS A 56 13.29 5.00 -1.71
C LYS A 56 13.08 3.58 -1.19
N LEU A 57 11.90 3.29 -0.67
CA LEU A 57 11.55 1.94 -0.22
C LEU A 57 11.48 0.96 -1.38
N ALA A 58 10.90 1.33 -2.52
CA ALA A 58 10.84 0.48 -3.70
C ALA A 58 12.24 0.18 -4.23
N ALA A 59 13.11 1.19 -4.31
CA ALA A 59 14.50 1.01 -4.72
C ALA A 59 15.29 0.10 -3.77
N ALA A 60 15.00 0.16 -2.46
CA ALA A 60 15.64 -0.70 -1.46
C ALA A 60 15.09 -2.15 -1.42
N ASN A 61 13.94 -2.42 -2.06
CA ASN A 61 13.19 -3.67 -1.89
C ASN A 61 12.72 -4.22 -3.25
N SER A 62 13.67 -4.58 -4.11
CA SER A 62 13.42 -5.05 -5.49
C SER A 62 12.58 -6.33 -5.60
N ASN A 63 12.50 -7.12 -4.53
CA ASN A 63 11.68 -8.33 -4.43
C ASN A 63 10.20 -8.07 -4.07
N ILE A 64 9.83 -6.81 -3.80
CA ILE A 64 8.46 -6.39 -3.48
C ILE A 64 7.99 -5.42 -4.57
N ARG A 65 6.83 -5.70 -5.16
CA ARG A 65 6.18 -4.78 -6.09
C ARG A 65 5.39 -3.72 -5.34
N PHE A 66 5.53 -2.46 -5.72
CA PHE A 66 4.73 -1.36 -5.18
C PHE A 66 3.80 -0.83 -6.27
N ILE A 67 2.49 -0.74 -5.98
CA ILE A 67 1.50 -0.18 -6.90
C ILE A 67 0.85 1.04 -6.26
N ASN A 68 1.09 2.21 -6.84
CA ASN A 68 0.44 3.45 -6.44
C ASN A 68 -1.01 3.45 -6.91
N LEU A 69 -1.95 3.57 -5.97
CA LEU A 69 -3.35 3.77 -6.31
C LEU A 69 -3.61 5.23 -6.70
N PRO A 70 -4.64 5.50 -7.53
CA PRO A 70 -5.05 6.86 -7.86
C PRO A 70 -5.31 7.67 -6.58
N SER A 71 -4.82 8.91 -6.55
CA SER A 71 -5.17 9.83 -5.48
C SER A 71 -6.66 10.12 -5.56
N VAL A 72 -7.34 10.07 -4.42
CA VAL A 72 -8.75 10.43 -4.32
C VAL A 72 -8.89 11.68 -3.47
N ASP A 73 -9.80 12.56 -3.85
CA ASP A 73 -10.06 13.78 -3.09
C ASP A 73 -10.41 13.42 -1.65
N PRO A 74 -9.81 14.11 -0.66
CA PRO A 74 -10.14 13.85 0.72
C PRO A 74 -11.62 14.20 0.92
N PRO A 75 -12.36 13.43 1.74
CA PRO A 75 -13.69 13.86 2.14
C PRO A 75 -13.64 15.25 2.77
N SER A 76 -14.74 15.99 2.64
CA SER A 76 -14.96 17.28 3.33
C SER A 76 -14.44 17.21 4.77
N PRO A 77 -13.78 18.26 5.28
CA PRO A 77 -13.28 18.30 6.65
C PRO A 77 -14.45 18.39 7.64
N GLU A 78 -15.28 17.36 7.71
CA GLU A 78 -16.03 17.08 8.92
C GLU A 78 -15.04 16.73 10.02
N PRO A 79 -15.34 17.06 11.30
CA PRO A 79 -14.41 16.83 12.38
C PRO A 79 -14.00 15.36 12.38
N VAL A 80 -12.77 15.09 11.97
CA VAL A 80 -12.15 13.77 11.96
C VAL A 80 -11.93 13.36 13.41
N SER A 81 -13.00 12.98 14.10
CA SER A 81 -12.94 12.39 15.42
C SER A 81 -12.39 10.96 15.39
N SER A 82 -12.24 10.36 14.19
CA SER A 82 -11.64 9.04 14.03
C SER A 82 -10.83 8.89 12.73
N ILE A 83 -9.57 8.45 12.88
CA ILE A 83 -8.65 8.05 11.80
C ILE A 83 -9.24 6.89 10.98
N GLU A 84 -10.04 6.03 11.62
CA GLU A 84 -10.68 4.87 10.99
C GLU A 84 -11.74 5.31 9.98
N LYS A 85 -12.60 6.27 10.36
CA LYS A 85 -13.62 6.83 9.45
C LYS A 85 -12.99 7.46 8.23
N PHE A 86 -11.91 8.23 8.43
CA PHE A 86 -11.18 8.83 7.32
C PHE A 86 -10.59 7.78 6.37
N THR A 87 -10.02 6.70 6.92
CA THR A 87 -9.43 5.61 6.13
C THR A 87 -10.50 4.82 5.36
N ALA A 88 -11.64 4.53 6.00
CA ALA A 88 -12.77 3.86 5.37
C ALA A 88 -13.34 4.67 4.20
N VAL A 89 -13.43 6.00 4.33
CA VAL A 89 -13.88 6.87 3.24
C VAL A 89 -12.89 6.86 2.08
N LEU A 90 -11.58 7.00 2.33
CA LEU A 90 -10.59 6.92 1.26
C LEU A 90 -10.64 5.58 0.53
N LEU A 91 -10.70 4.47 1.26
CA LEU A 91 -10.78 3.14 0.65
C LEU A 91 -12.04 3.01 -0.22
N ARG A 92 -13.20 3.50 0.25
CA ARG A 92 -14.44 3.48 -0.51
C ARG A 92 -14.38 4.35 -1.77
N SER A 93 -13.63 5.45 -1.73
CA SER A 93 -13.50 6.36 -2.86
C SER A 93 -12.47 5.89 -3.89
N THR A 94 -11.60 4.92 -3.55
CA THR A 94 -10.75 4.26 -4.55
C THR A 94 -11.61 3.44 -5.51
N LYS A 95 -11.70 3.89 -6.78
CA LYS A 95 -12.39 3.12 -7.83
C LYS A 95 -11.63 1.78 -8.03
N PRO A 96 -12.34 0.65 -8.23
CA PRO A 96 -11.67 -0.59 -8.59
C PRO A 96 -10.97 -0.37 -9.93
N SER A 97 -9.64 -0.40 -9.93
CA SER A 97 -8.87 -0.35 -11.17
C SER A 97 -9.14 -1.66 -11.93
N SER A 98 -9.96 -1.58 -12.97
CA SER A 98 -10.14 -2.67 -13.92
C SER A 98 -8.84 -2.83 -14.71
N LYS A 99 -7.93 -3.66 -14.19
CA LYS A 99 -6.91 -4.47 -14.87
C LYS A 99 -5.79 -4.79 -13.86
N MET A 100 -5.95 -5.91 -13.15
CA MET A 100 -4.79 -6.68 -12.70
C MET A 100 -4.35 -7.54 -13.89
N PRO A 101 -3.10 -7.40 -14.39
CA PRO A 101 -2.50 -8.36 -15.31
C PRO A 101 -2.17 -9.67 -14.59
#